data_AF-A0A4R6WBC0-F1
#
_entry.id   AF-A0A4R6WBC0-F1
#
_cell.length_a   1.000
_cell.length_b   1.000
_cell.length_c   1.000
_cell.angle_alpha   90.00
_cell.angle_beta   90.00
_cell.angle_gamma   90.00
#
_symmetry.space_group_name_H-M   'P 1'
#
loop_
_entity.id
_entity.type
_entity.pdbx_description
1 polymer ?
#
loop_
_entity_poly.entity_id
_entity_poly.type
_entity_poly.pdbx_seq_one_letter_code
_entity_poly.pdbx_strand_id
1 'polypeptide(L)'
;MNNKKSIYILISLIVIAAAGITIWGYSVLNNIENDKEQTLNLSKRILEYFPDHLSIYKYPVEPAKPTWQKDYLVIENGGHDELGITYKAKWNEKLGTAANYPGEDVKGLVVIAQDMLERGEYISKLGQKDKAYQRNYIISYFDMGNKVVVARDTLYGEEPPSNKRSTGSVAGEFPTDQAVVDAISNRLQ
;
A
#
# COMPACT_ATOMS: atom_id res chain seq x y z
N MET A 1 -9.73 -18.25 48.30
CA MET A 1 -9.51 -16.81 47.96
C MET A 1 -8.75 -16.59 46.64
N ASN A 2 -8.08 -17.59 46.06
CA ASN A 2 -7.22 -17.42 44.87
C ASN A 2 -7.99 -17.24 43.56
N ASN A 3 -9.15 -17.89 43.38
CA ASN A 3 -9.92 -17.80 42.13
C ASN A 3 -10.53 -16.42 41.87
N LYS A 4 -10.93 -15.67 42.91
CA LYS A 4 -11.50 -14.33 42.74
C LYS A 4 -10.48 -13.34 42.18
N LYS A 5 -9.24 -13.34 42.70
CA LYS A 5 -8.15 -12.49 42.18
C LYS A 5 -7.80 -12.86 40.72
N SER A 6 -7.72 -14.15 40.40
CA SER A 6 -7.47 -14.59 39.02
C SER A 6 -8.58 -14.18 38.04
N ILE A 7 -9.84 -14.19 38.47
CA ILE A 7 -10.98 -13.69 37.67
C ILE A 7 -10.88 -12.18 37.43
N TYR A 8 -10.54 -11.39 38.46
CA TYR A 8 -10.35 -9.94 38.28
C TYR A 8 -9.17 -9.60 37.36
N ILE A 9 -8.07 -10.35 37.43
CA ILE A 9 -6.93 -10.20 36.52
C ILE A 9 -7.33 -10.52 35.08
N LEU A 10 -8.06 -11.62 34.86
CA LEU A 10 -8.54 -12.00 33.54
C LEU A 10 -9.48 -10.95 32.95
N ILE A 11 -10.44 -10.44 33.73
CA ILE A 11 -11.35 -9.37 33.29
C ILE A 11 -10.56 -8.10 32.96
N SER A 12 -9.57 -7.73 33.78
CA SER A 12 -8.73 -6.56 33.51
C SER A 12 -7.93 -6.71 32.22
N LEU A 13 -7.37 -7.90 31.95
CA LEU A 13 -6.67 -8.19 30.70
C LEU A 13 -7.60 -8.11 29.48
N ILE A 14 -8.83 -8.61 29.60
CA ILE A 14 -9.83 -8.52 28.53
C ILE A 14 -10.20 -7.06 28.25
N VAL A 15 -10.40 -6.24 29.29
CA VAL A 15 -10.70 -4.81 29.14
C VAL A 15 -9.54 -4.06 28.49
N ILE A 16 -8.29 -4.34 28.88
CA ILE A 16 -7.10 -3.73 28.26
C ILE A 16 -6.99 -4.15 26.80
N ALA A 17 -7.18 -5.43 26.48
CA ALA A 17 -7.15 -5.93 25.12
C ALA A 17 -8.25 -5.28 24.25
N ALA A 18 -9.48 -5.18 24.78
CA ALA A 18 -10.59 -4.53 24.10
C ALA A 18 -10.32 -3.04 23.85
N ALA A 19 -9.80 -2.31 24.85
CA ALA A 19 -9.40 -0.92 24.68
C ALA A 19 -8.31 -0.75 23.62
N GLY A 20 -7.31 -1.64 23.60
CA GLY A 20 -6.25 -1.65 22.59
C GLY A 20 -6.79 -1.85 21.17
N ILE A 21 -7.71 -2.80 20.97
CA ILE A 21 -8.35 -3.05 19.67
C ILE A 21 -9.16 -1.83 19.23
N THR A 22 -9.93 -1.22 20.12
CA THR A 22 -10.73 -0.02 19.81
C THR A 22 -9.85 1.16 19.40
N ILE A 23 -8.77 1.42 20.13
CA ILE A 23 -7.81 2.49 19.80
C ILE A 23 -7.16 2.22 18.44
N TRP A 24 -6.74 0.98 18.19
CA TRP A 24 -6.14 0.60 16.92
C TRP A 24 -7.12 0.79 15.75
N GLY A 25 -8.36 0.30 15.91
CA GLY A 25 -9.42 0.47 14.90
C GLY A 25 -9.72 1.93 14.60
N TYR A 26 -9.83 2.77 15.64
CA TYR A 26 -10.04 4.21 15.48
C TYR A 26 -8.86 4.88 14.74
N SER A 27 -7.63 4.52 15.08
CA SER A 27 -6.45 5.03 14.39
C SER A 27 -6.44 4.64 12.91
N VAL A 28 -6.76 3.39 12.57
CA VAL A 28 -6.82 2.93 11.18
C VAL A 28 -7.88 3.72 10.40
N LEU A 29 -9.07 3.88 10.95
CA LEU A 29 -10.16 4.65 10.31
C LEU A 29 -9.77 6.11 10.09
N ASN A 30 -9.19 6.77 11.10
CA ASN A 30 -8.76 8.16 11.00
C ASN A 30 -7.64 8.35 9.95
N ASN A 31 -6.74 7.36 9.80
CA ASN A 31 -5.72 7.41 8.74
C ASN A 31 -6.34 7.31 7.35
N ILE A 32 -7.36 6.46 7.16
CA ILE A 32 -8.07 6.33 5.88
C ILE A 32 -8.80 7.63 5.54
N GLU A 33 -9.49 8.22 6.52
CA GLU A 33 -10.22 9.48 6.32
C GLU A 33 -9.28 10.65 6.02
N ASN A 34 -8.14 10.73 6.71
CA ASN A 34 -7.13 11.74 6.44
C ASN A 34 -6.45 11.54 5.07
N ASP A 35 -6.09 10.30 4.70
CA ASP A 35 -5.54 10.00 3.37
C ASP A 35 -6.54 10.43 2.28
N LYS A 36 -7.83 10.19 2.49
CA LYS A 36 -8.92 10.62 1.60
C LYS A 36 -9.01 12.15 1.49
N GLU A 37 -9.08 12.86 2.62
CA GLU A 37 -9.17 14.32 2.63
C GLU A 37 -7.96 14.95 1.92
N GLN A 38 -6.77 14.42 2.15
CA GLN A 38 -5.56 14.89 1.49
C GLN A 38 -5.55 14.55 0.00
N THR A 39 -6.11 13.41 -0.41
CA THR A 39 -6.27 13.06 -1.83
C THR A 39 -7.12 14.08 -2.58
N LEU A 40 -8.24 14.50 -1.99
CA LEU A 40 -9.15 15.49 -2.58
C LEU A 40 -8.52 16.87 -2.74
N ASN A 41 -7.49 17.16 -1.94
CA ASN A 41 -6.77 18.43 -1.91
C ASN A 41 -5.39 18.36 -2.56
N LEU A 42 -5.09 17.28 -3.31
CA LEU A 42 -3.90 17.21 -4.15
C LEU A 42 -3.92 18.31 -5.22
N SER A 43 -2.73 18.69 -5.68
CA SER A 43 -2.60 19.71 -6.73
C SER A 43 -3.40 19.32 -7.97
N LYS A 44 -3.97 20.32 -8.64
CA LYS A 44 -4.75 20.11 -9.87
C LYS A 44 -3.92 19.38 -10.93
N ARG A 45 -2.61 19.67 -10.98
CA ARG A 45 -1.64 19.04 -11.87
C ARG A 45 -1.57 17.52 -11.67
N ILE A 46 -1.64 17.03 -10.43
CA ILE A 46 -1.64 15.60 -10.12
C ILE A 46 -3.01 14.99 -10.46
N LEU A 47 -4.10 15.64 -10.06
CA LEU A 47 -5.46 15.14 -10.31
C LEU A 47 -5.77 14.99 -11.81
N GLU A 48 -5.38 15.97 -12.64
CA GLU A 48 -5.53 15.90 -14.10
C GLU A 48 -4.68 14.81 -14.75
N TYR A 49 -3.61 14.40 -14.08
CA TYR A 49 -2.68 13.38 -14.58
C TYR A 49 -3.23 11.95 -14.43
N PHE A 50 -4.14 11.75 -13.46
CA PHE A 50 -4.83 10.49 -13.23
C PHE A 50 -6.34 10.66 -13.43
N PRO A 51 -6.80 10.86 -14.69
CA PRO A 51 -8.22 10.94 -14.96
C PRO A 51 -8.86 9.56 -14.68
N ASP A 52 -9.85 9.55 -13.78
CA ASP A 52 -10.76 8.46 -13.40
C ASP A 52 -10.26 7.02 -13.63
N HIS A 53 -9.64 6.45 -12.58
CA HIS A 53 -9.30 5.02 -12.49
C HIS A 53 -8.44 4.46 -13.65
N LEU A 54 -7.69 5.32 -14.34
CA LEU A 54 -6.78 4.84 -15.37
C LEU A 54 -5.76 3.88 -14.75
N SER A 55 -5.76 2.64 -15.25
CA SER A 55 -4.76 1.64 -14.84
C SER A 55 -3.35 2.18 -15.09
N ILE A 56 -2.46 1.99 -14.11
CA ILE A 56 -1.04 2.38 -14.22
C ILE A 56 -0.33 1.78 -15.46
N TYR A 57 -0.87 0.71 -16.03
CA TYR A 57 -0.32 0.03 -17.21
C TYR A 57 -0.63 0.75 -18.53
N LYS A 58 -1.56 1.72 -18.54
CA LYS A 58 -1.93 2.46 -19.75
C LYS A 58 -0.99 3.63 -20.06
N TYR A 59 -0.15 4.01 -19.13
CA TYR A 59 0.78 5.12 -19.32
C TYR A 59 2.00 4.72 -20.15
N PRO A 60 2.48 5.59 -21.05
CA PRO A 60 3.69 5.34 -21.83
C PRO A 60 4.90 5.14 -20.93
N VAL A 61 5.77 4.21 -21.30
CA VAL A 61 7.00 3.89 -20.57
C VAL A 61 8.18 4.35 -21.39
N GLU A 62 8.98 5.26 -20.83
CA GLU A 62 10.22 5.75 -21.42
C GLU A 62 11.33 5.58 -20.39
N PRO A 63 12.03 4.42 -20.41
CA PRO A 63 12.98 4.07 -19.36
C PRO A 63 14.07 5.14 -19.17
N ALA A 64 14.12 5.70 -17.97
CA ALA A 64 15.13 6.68 -17.57
C ALA A 64 15.39 6.55 -16.06
N LYS A 65 16.57 6.99 -15.62
CA LYS A 65 16.87 7.06 -14.18
C LYS A 65 16.16 8.29 -13.59
N PRO A 66 15.26 8.13 -12.61
CA PRO A 66 14.66 9.27 -11.94
C PRO A 66 15.73 10.04 -11.13
N THR A 67 15.84 11.35 -11.34
CA THR A 67 16.84 12.22 -10.68
C THR A 67 16.20 13.20 -9.69
N TRP A 68 15.06 12.83 -9.12
CA TRP A 68 14.22 13.72 -8.33
C TRP A 68 14.71 13.89 -6.88
N GLN A 69 15.58 13.01 -6.38
CA GLN A 69 15.93 12.95 -4.95
C GLN A 69 14.65 12.89 -4.11
N LYS A 70 14.37 13.89 -3.25
CA LYS A 70 13.14 14.00 -2.45
C LYS A 70 12.02 14.82 -3.10
N ASP A 71 12.17 15.25 -4.34
CA ASP A 71 11.22 16.09 -5.07
C ASP A 71 10.12 15.24 -5.76
N TYR A 72 9.38 14.50 -4.94
CA TYR A 72 8.30 13.62 -5.39
C TYR A 72 7.23 13.43 -4.30
N LEU A 73 6.07 12.89 -4.68
CA LEU A 73 5.07 12.37 -3.75
C LEU A 73 4.77 10.90 -4.01
N VAL A 74 4.33 10.19 -2.98
CA VAL A 74 3.87 8.80 -3.08
C VAL A 74 2.35 8.74 -3.01
N ILE A 75 1.75 8.07 -3.98
CA ILE A 75 0.31 7.80 -4.04
C ILE A 75 0.05 6.31 -4.32
N GLU A 76 -1.08 5.81 -3.86
CA GLU A 76 -1.58 4.47 -4.18
C GLU A 76 -2.56 4.55 -5.35
N ASN A 77 -2.49 3.60 -6.29
CA ASN A 77 -3.47 3.43 -7.35
C ASN A 77 -4.53 2.40 -6.91
N GLY A 78 -5.81 2.74 -7.06
CA GLY A 78 -6.92 1.85 -6.70
C GLY A 78 -7.53 2.09 -5.30
N GLY A 79 -7.59 3.35 -4.86
CA GLY A 79 -8.23 3.75 -3.61
C GLY A 79 -9.75 3.56 -3.52
N HIS A 80 -10.32 3.82 -2.35
CA HIS A 80 -11.74 3.65 -2.02
C HIS A 80 -12.70 4.69 -2.66
N ASP A 81 -12.21 5.62 -3.48
CA ASP A 81 -12.98 6.77 -3.96
C ASP A 81 -12.91 6.96 -5.49
N GLU A 82 -13.77 7.85 -6.01
CA GLU A 82 -14.02 8.17 -7.43
C GLU A 82 -12.78 8.61 -8.21
N LEU A 83 -11.71 9.04 -7.53
CA LEU A 83 -10.49 9.57 -8.16
C LEU A 83 -9.51 8.49 -8.62
N GLY A 84 -9.70 7.22 -8.20
CA GLY A 84 -8.83 6.11 -8.58
C GLY A 84 -7.37 6.16 -8.07
N ILE A 85 -7.02 7.18 -7.28
CA ILE A 85 -5.75 7.32 -6.58
C ILE A 85 -5.98 7.69 -5.11
N THR A 86 -4.99 7.49 -4.25
CA THR A 86 -5.02 7.90 -2.84
C THR A 86 -3.66 8.39 -2.40
N TYR A 87 -3.59 9.59 -1.83
CA TYR A 87 -2.41 10.09 -1.14
C TYR A 87 -2.13 9.25 0.11
N LYS A 88 -0.88 8.81 0.30
CA LYS A 88 -0.49 7.97 1.44
C LYS A 88 0.40 8.76 2.39
N ALA A 89 -0.21 9.37 3.41
CA ALA A 89 0.51 10.27 4.32
C ALA A 89 1.70 9.58 5.00
N LYS A 90 1.51 8.35 5.49
CA LYS A 90 2.54 7.58 6.20
C LYS A 90 3.76 7.25 5.34
N TRP A 91 3.59 6.92 4.06
CA TRP A 91 4.73 6.65 3.18
C TRP A 91 5.50 7.93 2.88
N ASN A 92 4.81 9.03 2.60
CA ASN A 92 5.44 10.33 2.39
C ASN A 92 6.17 10.85 3.64
N GLU A 93 5.63 10.62 4.84
CA GLU A 93 6.29 10.94 6.10
C GLU A 93 7.59 10.12 6.27
N LYS A 94 7.51 8.79 6.11
CA LYS A 94 8.67 7.89 6.24
C LYS A 94 9.77 8.17 5.21
N LEU A 95 9.41 8.59 4.00
CA LEU A 95 10.35 8.96 2.94
C LEU A 95 10.86 10.42 3.07
N GLY A 96 10.27 11.19 3.98
CA GLY A 96 10.61 12.61 4.18
C GLY A 96 10.21 13.50 3.01
N THR A 97 9.13 13.16 2.30
CA THR A 97 8.56 13.90 1.18
C THR A 97 7.23 14.59 1.49
N ALA A 98 6.73 14.45 2.73
CA ALA A 98 5.46 15.05 3.15
C ALA A 98 5.40 16.58 2.96
N ALA A 99 6.54 17.28 3.02
CA ALA A 99 6.62 18.72 2.80
C ALA A 99 6.30 19.15 1.35
N ASN A 100 6.26 18.21 0.40
CA ASN A 100 5.94 18.49 -0.99
C ASN A 100 4.42 18.54 -1.25
N TYR A 101 3.59 18.14 -0.27
CA TYR A 101 2.15 18.25 -0.37
C TYR A 101 1.73 19.74 -0.49
N PRO A 102 0.78 20.11 -1.37
CA PRO A 102 -0.12 19.25 -2.17
C PRO A 102 0.45 18.80 -3.52
N GLY A 103 1.70 19.12 -3.84
CA GLY A 103 2.40 18.61 -5.03
C GLY A 103 2.32 19.51 -6.26
N GLU A 104 2.32 20.83 -6.08
CA GLU A 104 2.30 21.78 -7.21
C GLU A 104 3.57 21.66 -8.07
N ASP A 105 4.74 21.68 -7.43
CA ASP A 105 6.04 21.80 -8.09
C ASP A 105 6.83 20.50 -8.15
N VAL A 106 6.23 19.36 -7.76
CA VAL A 106 6.97 18.11 -7.70
C VAL A 106 7.45 17.66 -9.08
N LYS A 107 8.68 17.14 -9.13
CA LYS A 107 9.26 16.59 -10.37
C LYS A 107 8.69 15.24 -10.75
N GLY A 108 8.34 14.42 -9.76
CA GLY A 108 7.81 13.09 -10.02
C GLY A 108 6.75 12.62 -9.03
N LEU A 109 6.10 11.52 -9.41
CA LEU A 109 5.20 10.77 -8.54
C LEU A 109 5.61 9.31 -8.49
N VAL A 110 5.61 8.75 -7.30
CA VAL A 110 5.73 7.31 -7.10
C VAL A 110 4.34 6.76 -6.88
N VAL A 111 3.87 5.97 -7.83
CA VAL A 111 2.53 5.39 -7.80
C VAL A 111 2.64 3.91 -7.51
N ILE A 112 1.98 3.47 -6.45
CA ILE A 112 2.01 2.09 -5.99
C ILE A 112 0.66 1.45 -6.30
N ALA A 113 0.65 0.42 -7.15
CA ALA A 113 -0.54 -0.39 -7.38
C ALA A 113 -0.41 -1.75 -6.70
N GLN A 114 -1.49 -2.23 -6.12
CA GLN A 114 -1.59 -3.61 -5.65
C GLN A 114 -1.81 -4.55 -6.83
N ASP A 115 -1.09 -5.67 -6.84
CA ASP A 115 -1.24 -6.69 -7.87
C ASP A 115 -1.03 -8.09 -7.26
N MET A 116 -1.38 -9.12 -8.01
CA MET A 116 -1.28 -10.52 -7.59
C MET A 116 -0.76 -11.40 -8.72
N LEU A 117 0.27 -12.16 -8.42
CA LEU A 117 0.84 -13.15 -9.32
C LEU A 117 0.41 -14.56 -8.92
N GLU A 118 -0.21 -15.29 -9.83
CA GLU A 118 -0.50 -16.71 -9.62
C GLU A 118 0.81 -17.52 -9.58
N ARG A 119 1.03 -18.27 -8.50
CA ARG A 119 2.23 -19.10 -8.29
C ARG A 119 1.97 -20.59 -8.37
N GLY A 120 0.71 -21.02 -8.30
CA GLY A 120 0.32 -22.42 -8.40
C GLY A 120 -1.12 -22.70 -7.98
N GLU A 121 -1.41 -23.95 -7.66
CA GLU A 121 -2.73 -24.41 -7.25
C GLU A 121 -2.63 -25.36 -6.04
N TYR A 122 -3.53 -25.19 -5.07
CA TYR A 122 -3.79 -26.17 -4.03
C TYR A 122 -4.84 -27.17 -4.51
N ILE A 123 -4.58 -28.46 -4.30
CA ILE A 123 -5.52 -29.53 -4.64
C ILE A 123 -6.05 -30.12 -3.34
N SER A 124 -7.37 -30.04 -3.14
CA SER A 124 -8.04 -30.63 -1.98
C SER A 124 -8.12 -32.16 -2.11
N LYS A 125 -8.38 -32.85 -1.00
CA LYS A 125 -8.61 -34.31 -1.01
C LYS A 125 -9.81 -34.74 -1.85
N LEU A 126 -10.74 -33.81 -2.13
CA LEU A 126 -11.91 -34.01 -2.99
C LEU A 126 -11.64 -33.61 -4.46
N GLY A 127 -10.40 -33.25 -4.80
CA GLY A 127 -10.00 -32.86 -6.16
C GLY A 127 -10.32 -31.40 -6.55
N GLN A 128 -10.78 -30.57 -5.60
CA GLN A 128 -11.01 -29.14 -5.87
C GLN A 128 -9.68 -28.40 -5.97
N LYS A 129 -9.57 -27.48 -6.93
CA LYS A 129 -8.38 -26.67 -7.18
C LYS A 129 -8.62 -25.23 -6.75
N ASP A 130 -7.74 -24.72 -5.90
CA ASP A 130 -7.72 -23.32 -5.49
C ASP A 130 -6.40 -22.68 -5.92
N LYS A 131 -6.46 -21.53 -6.60
CA LYS A 131 -5.25 -20.82 -7.03
C LYS A 131 -4.50 -20.23 -5.84
N ALA A 132 -3.18 -20.36 -5.87
CA ALA A 132 -2.24 -19.78 -4.91
C ALA A 132 -1.66 -18.50 -5.51
N TYR A 133 -1.76 -17.39 -4.78
CA TYR A 133 -1.32 -16.09 -5.25
C TYR A 133 -0.19 -15.54 -4.37
N GLN A 134 0.80 -14.93 -5.00
CA GLN A 134 1.73 -14.03 -4.32
C GLN A 134 1.24 -12.61 -4.53
N ARG A 135 0.98 -11.90 -3.43
CA ARG A 135 0.66 -10.47 -3.47
C ARG A 135 1.92 -9.66 -3.71
N ASN A 136 1.83 -8.63 -4.54
CA ASN A 136 2.96 -7.77 -4.85
C ASN A 136 2.52 -6.33 -5.07
N TYR A 137 3.46 -5.41 -4.94
CA TYR A 137 3.29 -4.02 -5.34
C TYR A 137 3.97 -3.77 -6.68
N ILE A 138 3.30 -3.01 -7.53
CA ILE A 138 3.86 -2.46 -8.75
C ILE A 138 4.12 -0.98 -8.50
N ILE A 139 5.40 -0.63 -8.40
CA ILE A 139 5.85 0.72 -8.06
C ILE A 139 6.25 1.40 -9.38
N SER A 140 5.45 2.33 -9.86
CA SER A 140 5.69 3.09 -11.09
C SER A 140 6.19 4.48 -10.75
N TYR A 141 7.28 4.90 -11.38
CA TYR A 141 7.91 6.20 -11.19
C TYR A 141 7.54 7.09 -12.36
N PHE A 142 6.68 8.08 -12.11
CA PHE A 142 6.13 8.99 -13.11
C PHE A 142 6.91 10.29 -13.14
N ASP A 143 7.42 10.66 -14.32
CA ASP A 143 7.97 11.99 -14.56
C ASP A 143 6.83 12.96 -14.87
N MET A 144 6.62 13.94 -14.00
CA MET A 144 5.51 14.88 -14.11
C MET A 144 5.74 15.97 -15.17
N GLY A 145 6.96 16.12 -15.69
CA GLY A 145 7.28 17.05 -16.76
C GLY A 145 6.95 16.45 -18.13
N ASN A 146 7.43 15.22 -18.36
CA ASN A 146 7.32 14.53 -19.65
C ASN A 146 6.04 13.70 -19.79
N LYS A 147 5.32 13.50 -18.68
CA LYS A 147 4.10 12.71 -18.62
C LYS A 147 4.27 11.23 -19.00
N VAL A 148 5.35 10.61 -18.50
CA VAL A 148 5.71 9.22 -18.79
C VAL A 148 6.11 8.46 -17.53
N VAL A 149 6.03 7.14 -17.58
CA VAL A 149 6.64 6.26 -16.57
C VAL A 149 8.11 6.04 -16.94
N VAL A 150 9.02 6.46 -16.08
CA VAL A 150 10.47 6.33 -16.32
C VAL A 150 11.06 5.05 -15.73
N ALA A 151 10.39 4.45 -14.75
CA ALA A 151 10.77 3.16 -14.19
C ALA A 151 9.54 2.44 -13.62
N ARG A 152 9.60 1.12 -13.55
CA ARG A 152 8.61 0.29 -12.87
C ARG A 152 9.29 -0.86 -12.16
N ASP A 153 9.00 -0.99 -10.87
CA ASP A 153 9.48 -2.06 -10.03
C ASP A 153 8.34 -2.97 -9.61
N THR A 154 8.66 -4.24 -9.40
CA THR A 154 7.75 -5.20 -8.76
C THR A 154 8.35 -5.62 -7.45
N LEU A 155 7.68 -5.29 -6.35
CA LEU A 155 8.05 -5.72 -5.01
C LEU A 155 7.17 -6.89 -4.61
N TYR A 156 7.74 -8.09 -4.63
CA TYR A 156 7.03 -9.31 -4.27
C TYR A 156 6.88 -9.42 -2.75
N GLY A 157 5.67 -9.75 -2.31
CA GLY A 157 5.37 -10.08 -0.93
C GLY A 157 5.78 -11.50 -0.58
N GLU A 158 5.19 -12.04 0.48
CA GLU A 158 5.47 -13.40 0.92
C GLU A 158 5.00 -14.42 -0.15
N GLU A 159 5.78 -15.48 -0.37
CA GLU A 159 5.30 -16.59 -1.18
C GLU A 159 4.08 -17.25 -0.52
N PRO A 160 3.08 -17.69 -1.31
CA PRO A 160 1.97 -18.45 -0.74
C PRO A 160 2.50 -19.73 -0.08
N PRO A 161 1.90 -20.16 1.04
CA PRO A 161 2.38 -21.34 1.78
C PRO A 161 2.35 -22.60 0.91
N SER A 162 3.27 -23.54 1.13
CA SER A 162 3.29 -24.78 0.35
C SER A 162 2.06 -25.67 0.55
N ASN A 163 1.35 -25.50 1.66
CA ASN A 163 0.15 -26.28 2.01
C ASN A 163 -0.98 -25.37 2.51
N LYS A 164 -2.21 -25.60 2.04
CA LYS A 164 -3.40 -24.89 2.49
C LYS A 164 -4.05 -25.59 3.70
N ARG A 165 -4.10 -24.91 4.85
CA ARG A 165 -4.98 -25.29 5.97
C ARG A 165 -6.42 -24.88 5.64
N SER A 166 -7.43 -25.56 6.19
CA SER A 166 -8.85 -25.34 5.84
C SER A 166 -9.34 -23.89 6.01
N THR A 167 -8.68 -23.09 6.86
CA THR A 167 -8.96 -21.67 7.11
C THR A 167 -7.83 -20.72 6.70
N GLY A 168 -6.77 -21.23 6.04
CA GLY A 168 -5.61 -20.43 5.65
C GLY A 168 -5.88 -19.56 4.42
N SER A 169 -5.27 -18.37 4.40
CA SER A 169 -5.25 -17.51 3.22
C SER A 169 -4.63 -18.25 2.02
N VAL A 170 -5.22 -18.07 0.84
CA VAL A 170 -4.67 -18.56 -0.44
C VAL A 170 -3.57 -17.66 -0.99
N ALA A 171 -3.35 -16.51 -0.35
CA ALA A 171 -2.33 -15.54 -0.72
C ALA A 171 -1.33 -15.31 0.43
N GLY A 172 -0.05 -15.18 0.08
CA GLY A 172 0.96 -14.61 0.97
C GLY A 172 0.70 -13.13 1.25
N GLU A 173 1.31 -12.57 2.29
CA GLU A 173 1.14 -11.16 2.65
C GLU A 173 1.75 -10.20 1.62
N PHE A 174 1.24 -8.97 1.55
CA PHE A 174 1.89 -7.90 0.79
C PHE A 174 3.28 -7.58 1.39
N PRO A 175 4.20 -6.99 0.61
CA PRO A 175 5.42 -6.41 1.17
C PRO A 175 5.11 -5.46 2.32
N THR A 176 6.00 -5.41 3.32
CA THR A 176 5.84 -4.51 4.45
C THR A 176 6.02 -3.05 4.03
N ASP A 177 5.45 -2.12 4.80
CA ASP A 177 5.68 -0.68 4.65
C ASP A 177 7.17 -0.33 4.55
N GLN A 178 8.01 -0.98 5.36
CA GLN A 178 9.44 -0.70 5.37
C GLN A 178 10.09 -1.18 4.07
N ALA A 179 9.72 -2.35 3.56
CA ALA A 179 10.24 -2.85 2.28
C ALA A 179 9.87 -1.91 1.12
N VAL A 180 8.67 -1.33 1.14
CA VAL A 180 8.25 -0.31 0.17
C VAL A 180 9.12 0.95 0.28
N VAL A 181 9.31 1.46 1.50
CA VAL A 181 10.13 2.66 1.77
C VAL A 181 11.59 2.44 1.33
N ASP A 182 12.17 1.29 1.63
CA ASP A 182 13.54 0.93 1.27
C ASP A 182 13.69 0.80 -0.25
N ALA A 183 12.75 0.14 -0.93
CA ALA A 183 12.75 0.01 -2.38
C ALA A 183 12.71 1.37 -3.08
N ILE A 184 11.84 2.28 -2.63
CA ILE A 184 11.74 3.63 -3.19
C ILE A 184 13.00 4.44 -2.90
N SER A 185 13.51 4.39 -1.67
CA SER A 185 14.73 5.11 -1.27
C SER A 185 15.93 4.65 -2.09
N ASN A 186 16.13 3.34 -2.25
CA ASN A 186 17.23 2.78 -3.05
C ASN A 186 17.15 3.15 -4.53
N ARG A 187 15.96 3.44 -5.05
CA ARG A 187 15.77 3.85 -6.45
C ARG A 187 16.04 5.34 -6.67
N LEU A 188 15.66 6.18 -5.71
CA LEU A 188 15.62 7.65 -5.85
C LEU A 188 16.76 8.40 -5.13
N GLN A 189 17.50 7.73 -4.24
CA GLN A 189 18.68 8.26 -3.55
C GLN A 189 19.96 7.70 -4.18
#